data_AF-A0A383F5C2-F1
#
_entry.id   AF-A0A383F5C2-F1
#
_cell.length_a   1.000
_cell.length_b   1.000
_cell.length_c   1.000
_cell.angle_alpha   90.00
_cell.angle_beta   90.00
_cell.angle_gamma   90.00
#
_symmetry.space_group_name_H-M   'P 1'
#
loop_
_entity.id
_entity.type
_entity.pdbx_description
1 polymer ?
#
loop_
_entity_poly.entity_id
_entity_poly.type
_entity_poly.pdbx_seq_one_letter_code
_entity_poly.pdbx_strand_id
1 'polypeptide(L)'
;QGKRGQTLALSTPGNRCRELILVGLGTSATIDLEAWRRAVAKGTSKARQRGNSRIAVPLPEIDGHDFEELATAATEAAILTSYRYREFKAASAEEVELEEILIAAPVDIASATTRAQIVADATCWARDLVNTPSNMKQPDSLAARAIEMAEETGLTFENIDDKAANELGLNALLAVGQGSAVGPRLITLEHRPEGAANQPTVLIGKGITFDTGGISLKPAQKMGDMKA
;
A
#
# COMPACT_ATOMS: atom_id res chain seq x y z
N GLN A 1 -15.92 -19.93 -21.17
CA GLN A 1 -15.86 -20.95 -20.08
C GLN A 1 -15.91 -20.30 -18.70
N GLY A 2 -15.34 -19.10 -18.50
CA GLY A 2 -15.57 -18.33 -17.27
C GLY A 2 -14.85 -18.88 -16.05
N LYS A 3 -13.83 -19.72 -16.26
CA LYS A 3 -12.98 -20.26 -15.19
C LYS A 3 -12.31 -19.11 -14.43
N ARG A 4 -12.10 -19.28 -13.13
CA ARG A 4 -11.50 -18.26 -12.25
C ARG A 4 -10.20 -17.72 -12.84
N GLY A 5 -10.12 -16.40 -13.02
CA GLY A 5 -8.93 -15.71 -13.55
C GLY A 5 -8.72 -15.79 -15.07
N GLN A 6 -9.61 -16.48 -15.81
CA GLN A 6 -9.63 -16.42 -17.27
C GLN A 6 -10.04 -15.02 -17.71
N THR A 7 -9.27 -14.40 -18.62
CA THR A 7 -9.60 -13.07 -19.16
C THR A 7 -9.90 -13.13 -20.64
N LEU A 8 -10.89 -12.35 -21.09
CA LEU A 8 -11.15 -12.09 -22.51
C LEU A 8 -11.27 -10.59 -22.71
N ALA A 9 -10.50 -10.03 -23.65
CA ALA A 9 -10.56 -8.62 -24.01
C ALA A 9 -11.22 -8.47 -25.38
N LEU A 10 -12.21 -7.60 -25.49
CA LEU A 10 -13.00 -7.37 -26.69
C LEU A 10 -12.97 -5.89 -27.04
N SER A 11 -12.49 -5.54 -28.23
CA SER A 11 -12.56 -4.17 -28.73
C SER A 11 -13.99 -3.81 -29.15
N THR A 12 -14.45 -2.64 -28.76
CA THR A 12 -15.83 -2.15 -28.99
C THR A 12 -15.81 -0.83 -29.76
N PRO A 13 -15.32 -0.81 -31.02
CA PRO A 13 -15.23 0.41 -31.82
C PRO A 13 -16.59 1.08 -31.99
N GLY A 14 -16.61 2.42 -31.94
CA GLY A 14 -17.84 3.23 -32.04
C GLY A 14 -18.64 3.37 -30.74
N ASN A 15 -18.26 2.67 -29.66
CA ASN A 15 -18.89 2.82 -28.35
C ASN A 15 -18.10 3.80 -27.44
N ARG A 16 -18.76 4.29 -26.38
CA ARG A 16 -18.10 5.13 -25.35
C ARG A 16 -17.01 4.36 -24.60
N CYS A 17 -17.24 3.08 -24.33
CA CYS A 17 -16.23 2.16 -23.84
C CYS A 17 -15.46 1.58 -25.04
N ARG A 18 -14.14 1.71 -25.06
CA ARG A 18 -13.29 1.25 -26.18
C ARG A 18 -12.99 -0.25 -26.13
N GLU A 19 -12.97 -0.82 -24.94
CA GLU A 19 -12.61 -2.21 -24.71
C GLU A 19 -13.36 -2.77 -23.50
N LEU A 20 -13.93 -3.97 -23.67
CA LEU A 20 -14.52 -4.75 -22.59
C LEU A 20 -13.55 -5.84 -22.16
N ILE A 21 -13.23 -5.87 -20.86
CA ILE A 21 -12.39 -6.90 -20.27
C ILE A 21 -13.27 -7.77 -19.38
N LEU A 22 -13.54 -8.97 -19.86
CA LEU A 22 -14.30 -9.97 -19.13
C LEU A 22 -13.34 -10.81 -18.29
N VAL A 23 -13.65 -10.98 -17.02
CA VAL A 23 -12.88 -11.81 -16.09
C VAL A 23 -13.78 -12.93 -15.57
N GLY A 24 -13.36 -14.17 -15.76
CA GLY A 24 -14.07 -15.33 -15.24
C GLY A 24 -13.99 -15.39 -13.72
N LEU A 25 -15.15 -15.42 -13.06
CA LEU A 25 -15.29 -15.56 -11.61
C LEU A 25 -15.36 -17.02 -11.16
N GLY A 26 -15.55 -17.97 -12.08
CA GLY A 26 -15.84 -19.36 -11.76
C GLY A 26 -17.34 -19.59 -11.57
N THR A 27 -17.68 -20.56 -10.72
CA THR A 27 -19.07 -20.91 -10.40
C THR A 27 -19.62 -19.97 -9.32
N SER A 28 -20.89 -19.57 -9.42
CA SER A 28 -21.55 -18.65 -8.48
C SER A 28 -21.40 -19.05 -7.01
N ALA A 29 -21.53 -20.35 -6.71
CA ALA A 29 -21.37 -20.91 -5.36
C ALA A 29 -19.98 -20.72 -4.72
N THR A 30 -19.00 -20.19 -5.44
CA THR A 30 -17.61 -20.03 -4.98
C THR A 30 -17.13 -18.58 -5.01
N ILE A 31 -18.03 -17.63 -5.27
CA ILE A 31 -17.67 -16.22 -5.36
C ILE A 31 -17.76 -15.61 -3.95
N ASP A 32 -16.61 -15.39 -3.35
CA ASP A 32 -16.43 -14.61 -2.13
C ASP A 32 -15.70 -13.27 -2.43
N LEU A 33 -15.53 -12.42 -1.41
CA LEU A 33 -14.80 -11.16 -1.55
C LEU A 33 -13.36 -11.35 -2.07
N GLU A 34 -12.68 -12.45 -1.74
CA GLU A 34 -11.31 -12.69 -2.22
C GLU A 34 -11.27 -13.11 -3.69
N ALA A 35 -12.24 -13.89 -4.15
CA ALA A 35 -12.46 -14.17 -5.57
C ALA A 35 -12.76 -12.89 -6.35
N TRP A 36 -13.59 -12.02 -5.79
CA TRP A 36 -13.88 -10.70 -6.35
C TRP A 36 -12.62 -9.83 -6.43
N ARG A 37 -11.85 -9.66 -5.35
CA ARG A 37 -10.57 -8.93 -5.33
C ARG A 37 -9.61 -9.39 -6.42
N ARG A 38 -9.42 -10.71 -6.53
CA ARG A 38 -8.53 -11.30 -7.55
C ARG A 38 -9.01 -11.03 -8.97
N ALA A 39 -10.33 -11.06 -9.18
CA ALA A 39 -10.91 -10.80 -10.48
C ALA A 39 -10.72 -9.33 -10.89
N VAL A 40 -10.99 -8.40 -9.98
CA VAL A 40 -10.74 -6.96 -10.20
C VAL A 40 -9.25 -6.72 -10.47
N ALA A 41 -8.35 -7.26 -9.63
CA ALA A 41 -6.91 -7.13 -9.83
C ALA A 41 -6.46 -7.66 -11.21
N LYS A 42 -7.01 -8.80 -11.64
CA LYS A 42 -6.72 -9.39 -12.95
C LYS A 42 -7.23 -8.54 -14.10
N GLY A 43 -8.45 -8.03 -14.00
CA GLY A 43 -9.07 -7.12 -14.98
C GLY A 43 -8.27 -5.82 -15.11
N THR A 44 -7.96 -5.19 -13.99
CA THR A 44 -7.14 -3.98 -13.90
C THR A 44 -5.74 -4.20 -14.51
N SER A 45 -5.06 -5.30 -14.16
CA SER A 45 -3.77 -5.64 -14.74
C SER A 45 -3.86 -5.83 -16.26
N LYS A 46 -4.91 -6.50 -16.75
CA LYS A 46 -5.12 -6.71 -18.18
C LYS A 46 -5.42 -5.40 -18.91
N ALA A 47 -6.19 -4.49 -18.30
CA ALA A 47 -6.49 -3.18 -18.85
C ALA A 47 -5.22 -2.35 -19.09
N ARG A 48 -4.33 -2.32 -18.09
CA ARG A 48 -3.04 -1.63 -18.17
C ARG A 48 -2.12 -2.23 -19.23
N GLN A 49 -2.02 -3.56 -19.30
CA GLN A 49 -1.25 -4.26 -20.35
C GLN A 49 -1.76 -3.94 -21.78
N ARG A 50 -3.02 -3.52 -21.90
CA ARG A 50 -3.65 -3.14 -23.16
C ARG A 50 -3.56 -1.64 -23.44
N GLY A 51 -2.90 -0.88 -22.58
CA GLY A 51 -2.67 0.54 -22.77
C GLY A 51 -3.78 1.45 -22.22
N ASN A 52 -4.70 0.93 -21.41
CA ASN A 52 -5.81 1.73 -20.87
C ASN A 52 -5.40 2.38 -19.53
N SER A 53 -5.48 3.72 -19.45
CA SER A 53 -5.24 4.49 -18.21
C SER A 53 -6.52 4.77 -17.41
N ARG A 54 -7.70 4.50 -17.98
CA ARG A 54 -8.99 4.71 -17.34
C ARG A 54 -9.82 3.45 -17.41
N ILE A 55 -10.37 3.02 -16.28
CA ILE A 55 -11.16 1.80 -16.18
C ILE A 55 -12.46 2.05 -15.43
N ALA A 56 -13.50 1.28 -15.78
CA ALA A 56 -14.74 1.21 -15.02
C ALA A 56 -14.99 -0.24 -14.59
N VAL A 57 -15.30 -0.43 -13.31
CA VAL A 57 -15.58 -1.73 -12.70
C VAL A 57 -17.04 -1.73 -12.23
N PRO A 58 -17.96 -2.35 -12.99
CA PRO A 58 -19.33 -2.55 -12.52
C PRO A 58 -19.36 -3.61 -11.42
N LEU A 59 -20.03 -3.32 -10.31
CA LEU A 59 -20.19 -4.27 -9.21
C LEU A 59 -21.27 -5.30 -9.55
N PRO A 60 -20.97 -6.62 -9.45
CA PRO A 60 -21.98 -7.65 -9.57
C PRO A 60 -22.80 -7.78 -8.29
N GLU A 61 -23.97 -8.42 -8.37
CA GLU A 61 -24.64 -8.97 -7.19
C GLU A 61 -23.96 -10.29 -6.81
N ILE A 62 -23.49 -10.40 -5.57
CA ILE A 62 -22.87 -11.62 -5.03
C ILE A 62 -23.59 -11.95 -3.72
N ASP A 63 -24.13 -13.16 -3.62
CA ASP A 63 -24.87 -13.62 -2.44
C ASP A 63 -24.01 -13.49 -1.17
N GLY A 64 -24.59 -12.89 -0.13
CA GLY A 64 -23.93 -12.72 1.16
C GLY A 64 -22.99 -11.52 1.26
N HIS A 65 -22.90 -10.68 0.22
CA HIS A 65 -22.10 -9.46 0.23
C HIS A 65 -22.90 -8.25 -0.26
N ASP A 66 -22.78 -7.12 0.43
CA ASP A 66 -23.39 -5.87 0.00
C ASP A 66 -22.50 -5.10 -1.00
N PHE A 67 -23.06 -4.06 -1.61
CA PHE A 67 -22.32 -3.23 -2.58
C PHE A 67 -21.19 -2.42 -1.94
N GLU A 68 -21.22 -2.10 -0.65
CA GLU A 68 -20.14 -1.38 0.04
C GLU A 68 -18.92 -2.28 0.26
N GLU A 69 -19.14 -3.54 0.65
CA GLU A 69 -18.10 -4.56 0.78
C GLU A 69 -17.43 -4.83 -0.57
N LEU A 70 -18.25 -5.00 -1.63
CA LEU A 70 -17.76 -5.21 -2.99
C LEU A 70 -17.03 -3.99 -3.55
N ALA A 71 -17.52 -2.78 -3.28
CA ALA A 71 -16.86 -1.53 -3.66
C ALA A 71 -15.50 -1.40 -2.98
N THR A 72 -15.45 -1.62 -1.66
CA THR A 72 -14.21 -1.60 -0.88
C THR A 72 -13.19 -2.57 -1.47
N ALA A 73 -13.64 -3.81 -1.73
CA ALA A 73 -12.80 -4.85 -2.29
C ALA A 73 -12.28 -4.53 -3.70
N ALA A 74 -13.12 -3.95 -4.55
CA ALA A 74 -12.75 -3.56 -5.91
C ALA A 74 -11.74 -2.40 -5.90
N THR A 75 -11.99 -1.35 -5.11
CA THR A 75 -11.11 -0.18 -5.00
C THR A 75 -9.72 -0.58 -4.52
N GLU A 76 -9.62 -1.30 -3.40
CA GLU A 76 -8.34 -1.77 -2.87
C GLU A 76 -7.61 -2.65 -3.87
N ALA A 77 -8.30 -3.61 -4.51
CA ALA A 77 -7.68 -4.50 -5.49
C ALA A 77 -7.14 -3.73 -6.71
N ALA A 78 -7.90 -2.75 -7.22
CA ALA A 78 -7.52 -1.96 -8.39
C ALA A 78 -6.31 -1.05 -8.10
N ILE A 79 -6.25 -0.42 -6.93
CA ILE A 79 -5.11 0.42 -6.52
C ILE A 79 -3.89 -0.45 -6.21
N LEU A 80 -4.04 -1.45 -5.34
CA LEU A 80 -2.91 -2.27 -4.86
C LEU A 80 -2.28 -3.12 -5.97
N THR A 81 -3.05 -3.56 -6.97
CA THR A 81 -2.48 -4.26 -8.14
C THR A 81 -1.73 -3.31 -9.09
N SER A 82 -2.07 -2.01 -9.03
CA SER A 82 -1.52 -0.99 -9.91
C SER A 82 -0.21 -0.44 -9.39
N TYR A 83 0.01 -0.50 -8.08
CA TYR A 83 1.26 -0.16 -7.39
C TYR A 83 2.51 -0.66 -8.11
N ARG A 84 3.46 0.23 -8.34
CA ARG A 84 4.80 -0.08 -8.86
C ARG A 84 5.81 0.81 -8.14
N TYR A 85 6.83 0.21 -7.55
CA TYR A 85 7.96 0.98 -7.05
C TYR A 85 8.89 1.40 -8.21
N ARG A 86 8.96 2.70 -8.48
CA ARG A 86 9.61 3.26 -9.69
C ARG A 86 10.73 4.25 -9.41
N GLU A 87 10.96 4.64 -8.15
CA GLU A 87 11.91 5.69 -7.76
C GLU A 87 13.32 5.51 -8.38
N PHE A 88 13.78 4.27 -8.54
CA PHE A 88 15.09 3.93 -9.12
C PHE A 88 15.03 3.29 -10.50
N LYS A 89 13.91 3.43 -11.23
CA LYS A 89 13.76 2.92 -12.59
C LYS A 89 13.60 4.08 -13.56
N ALA A 90 14.25 3.97 -14.73
CA ALA A 90 13.97 4.87 -15.83
C ALA A 90 12.51 4.70 -16.27
N ALA A 91 11.85 5.80 -16.62
CA ALA A 91 10.52 5.76 -17.19
C ALA A 91 10.54 4.96 -18.50
N SER A 92 9.62 3.99 -18.64
CA SER A 92 9.42 3.23 -19.87
C SER A 92 8.15 3.72 -20.56
N ALA A 93 8.23 3.99 -21.86
CA ALA A 93 7.09 4.43 -22.67
C ALA A 93 5.98 3.36 -22.79
N GLU A 94 6.26 2.10 -22.41
CA GLU A 94 5.29 0.99 -22.49
C GLU A 94 4.44 0.85 -21.21
N GLU A 95 4.78 1.54 -20.12
CA GLU A 95 4.03 1.41 -18.87
C GLU A 95 2.90 2.43 -18.77
N VAL A 96 1.66 1.93 -18.79
CA VAL A 96 0.48 2.77 -18.54
C VAL A 96 0.17 2.85 -17.05
N GLU A 97 0.07 4.08 -16.54
CA GLU A 97 -0.46 4.38 -15.21
C GLU A 97 -1.98 4.54 -15.27
N LEU A 98 -2.66 4.13 -14.19
CA LEU A 98 -4.09 4.39 -14.09
C LEU A 98 -4.29 5.81 -13.58
N GLU A 99 -4.96 6.62 -14.39
CA GLU A 99 -5.40 7.97 -14.06
C GLU A 99 -6.75 7.94 -13.34
N GLU A 100 -7.62 6.99 -13.68
CA GLU A 100 -9.01 6.98 -13.23
C GLU A 100 -9.54 5.55 -13.06
N ILE A 101 -10.16 5.29 -11.91
CA ILE A 101 -10.86 4.05 -11.59
C ILE A 101 -12.29 4.41 -11.17
N LEU A 102 -13.26 4.09 -12.02
CA LEU A 102 -14.67 4.26 -11.73
C LEU A 102 -15.25 2.96 -11.17
N ILE A 103 -15.75 2.97 -9.94
CA ILE A 103 -16.53 1.85 -9.39
C ILE A 103 -18.01 2.18 -9.57
N ALA A 104 -18.73 1.34 -10.31
CA ALA A 104 -20.13 1.58 -10.65
C ALA A 104 -21.06 0.63 -9.88
N ALA A 105 -22.00 1.20 -9.14
CA ALA A 105 -22.97 0.50 -8.32
C ALA A 105 -24.38 1.13 -8.46
N PRO A 106 -25.46 0.39 -8.17
CA PRO A 106 -26.83 0.93 -8.18
C PRO A 106 -27.18 1.74 -6.91
N VAL A 107 -26.27 1.81 -5.93
CA VAL A 107 -26.43 2.51 -4.65
C VAL A 107 -25.25 3.45 -4.41
N ASP A 108 -25.39 4.37 -3.46
CA ASP A 108 -24.27 5.22 -3.04
C ASP A 108 -23.22 4.39 -2.28
N ILE A 109 -21.98 4.43 -2.78
CA ILE A 109 -20.83 3.72 -2.24
C ILE A 109 -19.66 4.69 -1.94
N ALA A 110 -19.90 6.01 -1.99
CA ALA A 110 -18.85 7.02 -1.96
C ALA A 110 -18.01 6.95 -0.67
N SER A 111 -18.63 6.71 0.49
CA SER A 111 -17.91 6.57 1.76
C SER A 111 -17.01 5.33 1.75
N ALA A 112 -17.53 4.19 1.27
CA ALA A 112 -16.80 2.93 1.18
C ALA A 112 -15.59 3.04 0.24
N THR A 113 -15.78 3.59 -0.96
CA THR A 113 -14.67 3.79 -1.92
C THR A 113 -13.64 4.80 -1.43
N THR A 114 -14.06 5.90 -0.79
CA THR A 114 -13.15 6.89 -0.21
C THR A 114 -12.28 6.26 0.87
N ARG A 115 -12.88 5.52 1.80
CA ARG A 115 -12.14 4.83 2.87
C ARG A 115 -11.17 3.79 2.28
N ALA A 116 -11.64 2.98 1.33
CA ALA A 116 -10.83 1.97 0.65
C ALA A 116 -9.64 2.58 -0.10
N GLN A 117 -9.83 3.73 -0.74
CA GLN A 117 -8.75 4.47 -1.39
C GLN A 117 -7.70 4.93 -0.38
N ILE A 118 -8.11 5.59 0.72
CA ILE A 118 -7.18 6.04 1.77
C ILE A 118 -6.35 4.88 2.31
N VAL A 119 -6.98 3.73 2.60
CA VAL A 119 -6.28 2.54 3.09
C VAL A 119 -5.31 1.96 2.06
N ALA A 120 -5.71 1.89 0.79
CA ALA A 120 -4.88 1.38 -0.28
C ALA A 120 -3.68 2.29 -0.57
N ASP A 121 -3.89 3.62 -0.54
CA ASP A 121 -2.84 4.62 -0.73
C ASP A 121 -1.85 4.62 0.44
N ALA A 122 -2.32 4.56 1.68
CA ALA A 122 -1.47 4.39 2.87
C ALA A 122 -0.66 3.08 2.81
N THR A 123 -1.27 2.00 2.29
CA THR A 123 -0.57 0.73 2.06
C THR A 123 0.52 0.87 0.99
N CYS A 124 0.24 1.60 -0.10
CA CYS A 124 1.24 1.89 -1.13
C CYS A 124 2.39 2.75 -0.59
N TRP A 125 2.09 3.76 0.22
CA TRP A 125 3.11 4.58 0.90
C TRP A 125 4.00 3.73 1.82
N ALA A 126 3.41 2.82 2.61
CA ALA A 126 4.17 1.89 3.43
C ALA A 126 5.04 0.95 2.56
N ARG A 127 4.53 0.49 1.41
CA ARG A 127 5.30 -0.31 0.45
C ARG A 127 6.46 0.47 -0.16
N ASP A 128 6.30 1.77 -0.40
CA ASP A 128 7.40 2.61 -0.87
C ASP A 128 8.52 2.61 0.15
N LEU A 129 8.21 2.87 1.43
CA LEU A 129 9.18 2.77 2.50
C LEU A 129 9.86 1.39 2.52
N VAL A 130 9.12 0.29 2.53
CA VAL A 130 9.68 -1.07 2.53
C VAL A 130 10.59 -1.31 1.32
N ASN A 131 10.18 -0.86 0.13
CA ASN A 131 10.93 -1.09 -1.09
C ASN A 131 12.19 -0.22 -1.21
N THR A 132 12.22 0.96 -0.58
CA THR A 132 13.37 1.86 -0.55
C THR A 132 14.63 1.12 -0.06
N PRO A 133 15.73 1.12 -0.84
CA PRO A 133 17.01 0.55 -0.43
C PRO A 133 17.53 1.17 0.88
N SER A 134 18.16 0.36 1.73
CA SER A 134 18.60 0.80 3.06
C SER A 134 19.69 1.88 3.05
N ASN A 135 20.41 2.08 1.94
CA ASN A 135 21.32 3.22 1.80
C ASN A 135 20.60 4.56 1.64
N MET A 136 19.32 4.53 1.22
CA MET A 136 18.45 5.71 1.09
C MET A 136 17.41 5.79 2.22
N LYS A 137 17.07 4.65 2.84
CA LYS A 137 16.20 4.53 4.00
C LYS A 137 17.04 4.25 5.25
N GLN A 138 17.62 5.30 5.82
CA GLN A 138 18.33 5.32 7.09
C GLN A 138 17.42 5.87 8.22
N PRO A 139 17.74 5.67 9.51
CA PRO A 139 16.87 6.08 10.61
C PRO A 139 16.46 7.56 10.59
N ASP A 140 17.38 8.46 10.23
CA ASP A 140 17.14 9.90 10.06
C ASP A 140 16.24 10.21 8.86
N SER A 141 16.46 9.56 7.72
CA SER A 141 15.59 9.71 6.55
C SER A 141 14.17 9.19 6.80
N LEU A 142 14.01 8.15 7.64
CA LEU A 142 12.69 7.66 8.04
C LEU A 142 11.98 8.68 8.95
N ALA A 143 12.73 9.33 9.85
CA ALA A 143 12.20 10.44 10.64
C ALA A 143 11.80 11.63 9.76
N ALA A 144 12.58 11.93 8.70
CA ALA A 144 12.24 12.96 7.72
C ALA A 144 10.92 12.66 6.98
N ARG A 145 10.71 11.42 6.53
CA ARG A 145 9.43 11.01 5.92
C ARG A 145 8.26 11.07 6.89
N ALA A 146 8.50 10.79 8.17
CA ALA A 146 7.45 10.84 9.19
C ALA A 146 7.03 12.28 9.54
N ILE A 147 7.97 13.25 9.58
CA ILE A 147 7.60 14.65 9.78
C ILE A 147 6.86 15.22 8.56
N GLU A 148 7.25 14.87 7.34
CA GLU A 148 6.51 15.23 6.12
C GLU A 148 5.04 14.77 6.19
N MET A 149 4.82 13.49 6.55
CA MET A 149 3.46 12.97 6.78
C MET A 149 2.72 13.74 7.87
N ALA A 150 3.39 14.05 8.97
CA ALA A 150 2.78 14.75 10.10
C ALA A 150 2.30 16.15 9.72
N GLU A 151 3.11 16.88 8.94
CA GLU A 151 2.76 18.21 8.42
C GLU A 151 1.56 18.16 7.48
N GLU A 152 1.48 17.15 6.61
CA GLU A 152 0.35 16.98 5.67
C GLU A 152 -0.95 16.59 6.36
N THR A 153 -0.88 15.84 7.47
CA THR A 153 -2.06 15.23 8.12
C THR A 153 -2.46 15.91 9.43
N GLY A 154 -1.64 16.82 9.95
CA GLY A 154 -1.85 17.48 11.24
C GLY A 154 -1.56 16.57 12.43
N LEU A 155 -0.76 15.51 12.26
CA LEU A 155 -0.28 14.70 13.38
C LEU A 155 0.78 15.47 14.18
N THR A 156 0.86 15.22 15.48
CA THR A 156 2.01 15.67 16.26
C THR A 156 3.18 14.73 16.01
N PHE A 157 4.37 15.28 15.80
CA PHE A 157 5.59 14.53 15.53
C PHE A 157 6.65 14.78 16.61
N GLU A 158 7.27 13.71 17.08
CA GLU A 158 8.44 13.73 17.94
C GLU A 158 9.51 12.78 17.41
N ASN A 159 10.77 13.19 17.50
CA ASN A 159 11.92 12.39 17.11
C ASN A 159 12.98 12.43 18.21
N ILE A 160 13.13 11.30 18.92
CA ILE A 160 14.20 11.11 19.90
C ILE A 160 15.42 10.58 19.14
N ASP A 161 16.47 11.40 19.11
CA ASP A 161 17.75 11.06 18.50
C ASP A 161 18.70 10.32 19.45
N ASP A 162 19.92 10.00 19.00
CA ASP A 162 20.90 9.27 19.79
C ASP A 162 21.33 10.03 21.06
N LYS A 163 21.43 11.36 20.99
CA LYS A 163 21.73 12.21 22.15
C LYS A 163 20.59 12.20 23.16
N ALA A 164 19.38 12.48 22.72
CA ALA A 164 18.19 12.47 23.57
C ALA A 164 17.93 11.06 24.14
N ALA A 165 18.14 10.00 23.34
CA ALA A 165 18.04 8.62 23.79
C ALA A 165 19.05 8.30 24.91
N ASN A 166 20.26 8.85 24.84
CA ASN A 166 21.27 8.69 25.89
C ASN A 166 20.87 9.41 27.19
N GLU A 167 20.35 10.64 27.09
CA GLU A 167 19.85 11.39 28.24
C GLU A 167 18.65 10.71 28.91
N LEU A 168 17.75 10.11 28.12
CA LEU A 168 16.59 9.35 28.58
C LEU A 168 16.92 7.92 29.05
N GLY A 169 18.18 7.48 28.91
CA GLY A 169 18.61 6.13 29.33
C GLY A 169 18.05 4.99 28.48
N LEU A 170 17.77 5.23 27.19
CA LEU A 170 17.25 4.23 26.23
C LEU A 170 18.36 3.29 25.74
N ASN A 171 19.08 2.66 26.69
CA ASN A 171 20.29 1.90 26.47
C ASN A 171 20.12 0.72 25.49
N ALA A 172 18.94 0.10 25.43
CA ALA A 172 18.68 -1.00 24.50
C ALA A 172 18.64 -0.51 23.04
N LEU A 173 18.03 0.64 22.78
CA LEU A 173 17.99 1.25 21.44
C LEU A 173 19.40 1.65 21.00
N LEU A 174 20.14 2.31 21.90
CA LEU A 174 21.53 2.73 21.68
C LEU A 174 22.44 1.54 21.39
N ALA A 175 22.35 0.47 22.19
CA ALA A 175 23.18 -0.72 22.02
C ALA A 175 22.99 -1.41 20.67
N VAL A 176 21.78 -1.40 20.10
CA VAL A 176 21.51 -1.92 18.76
C VAL A 176 22.07 -0.99 17.68
N GLY A 177 21.88 0.32 17.85
CA GLY A 177 22.26 1.32 16.84
C GLY A 177 23.74 1.72 16.81
N GLN A 178 24.50 1.51 17.90
CA GLN A 178 25.86 2.06 18.08
C GLN A 178 26.88 1.61 17.02
N GLY A 179 26.63 0.51 16.31
CA GLY A 179 27.51 0.01 15.25
C GLY A 179 27.27 0.66 13.88
N SER A 180 26.24 1.49 13.76
CA SER A 180 25.88 2.19 12.53
C SER A 180 26.52 3.57 12.46
N ALA A 181 26.87 4.03 11.26
CA ALA A 181 27.30 5.42 11.03
C ALA A 181 26.15 6.43 11.22
N VAL A 182 24.90 5.97 11.06
CA VAL A 182 23.70 6.76 11.35
C VAL A 182 23.08 6.22 12.63
N GLY A 183 23.02 7.07 13.65
CA GLY A 183 22.48 6.73 14.97
C GLY A 183 21.00 6.36 14.95
N PRO A 184 20.51 5.64 15.99
CA PRO A 184 19.12 5.23 16.07
C PRO A 184 18.18 6.43 16.27
N ARG A 185 16.91 6.23 15.91
CA ARG A 185 15.81 7.17 16.17
C ARG A 185 14.65 6.44 16.81
N LEU A 186 13.93 7.10 17.71
CA LEU A 186 12.59 6.70 18.15
C LEU A 186 11.61 7.79 17.68
N ILE A 187 10.77 7.42 16.73
CA ILE A 187 9.81 8.31 16.08
C ILE A 187 8.44 8.08 16.69
N THR A 188 7.78 9.16 17.10
CA THR A 188 6.42 9.14 17.61
C THR A 188 5.54 10.03 16.73
N LEU A 189 4.41 9.47 16.28
CA LEU A 189 3.33 10.21 15.64
C LEU A 189 2.08 10.10 16.52
N GLU A 190 1.47 11.22 16.86
CA GLU A 190 0.26 11.25 17.69
C GLU A 190 -0.93 11.86 16.93
N HIS A 191 -2.01 11.08 16.85
CA HIS A 191 -3.32 11.55 16.45
C HIS A 191 -4.18 11.76 17.70
N ARG A 192 -4.47 13.01 18.05
CA ARG A 192 -5.28 13.36 19.22
C ARG A 192 -6.43 14.29 18.83
N PRO A 193 -7.62 13.76 18.50
CA PRO A 193 -8.77 14.61 18.20
C PRO A 193 -9.23 15.36 19.45
N GLU A 194 -9.92 16.49 19.24
CA GLU A 194 -10.48 17.29 20.32
C GLU A 194 -11.44 16.44 21.18
N GLY A 195 -11.31 16.54 22.51
CA GLY A 195 -12.11 15.76 23.45
C GLY A 195 -11.69 14.29 23.61
N ALA A 196 -10.60 13.85 22.97
CA ALA A 196 -10.08 12.49 23.16
C ALA A 196 -9.74 12.21 24.64
N ALA A 197 -10.14 11.02 25.11
CA ALA A 197 -9.78 10.53 26.44
C ALA A 197 -8.26 10.30 26.57
N ASN A 198 -7.74 10.38 27.79
CA ASN A 198 -6.33 10.10 28.11
C ASN A 198 -6.02 8.59 28.14
N GLN A 199 -6.46 7.85 27.12
CA GLN A 199 -6.26 6.42 26.95
C GLN A 199 -5.96 6.10 25.48
N PRO A 200 -4.78 6.48 24.96
CA PRO A 200 -4.44 6.25 23.56
C PRO A 200 -4.25 4.76 23.27
N THR A 201 -4.60 4.35 22.07
CA THR A 201 -4.13 3.08 21.51
C THR A 201 -2.75 3.32 20.89
N VAL A 202 -1.75 2.54 21.31
CA VAL A 202 -0.37 2.70 20.82
C VAL A 202 -0.04 1.57 19.84
N LEU A 203 0.38 1.95 18.63
CA LEU A 203 0.88 1.03 17.61
C LEU A 203 2.41 1.11 17.59
N ILE A 204 3.10 0.00 17.81
CA ILE A 204 4.57 -0.05 17.87
C ILE A 204 5.10 -0.81 16.64
N GLY A 205 5.85 -0.11 15.79
CA GLY A 205 6.51 -0.68 14.62
C GLY A 205 8.01 -0.92 14.85
N LYS A 206 8.53 -2.09 14.45
CA LYS A 206 9.96 -2.35 14.42
C LYS A 206 10.59 -1.62 13.22
N GLY A 207 11.45 -0.63 13.48
CA GLY A 207 12.10 0.20 12.46
C GLY A 207 13.58 -0.12 12.16
N ILE A 208 13.96 -1.40 12.06
CA ILE A 208 15.35 -1.75 11.69
C ILE A 208 15.54 -1.57 10.18
N THR A 209 16.21 -0.51 9.77
CA THR A 209 16.35 -0.16 8.35
C THR A 209 17.23 -1.12 7.54
N PHE A 210 18.20 -1.76 8.20
CA PHE A 210 18.97 -2.88 7.66
C PHE A 210 19.47 -3.77 8.78
N ASP A 211 19.27 -5.08 8.66
CA ASP A 211 19.70 -6.05 9.68
C ASP A 211 20.83 -6.95 9.14
N THR A 212 22.08 -6.60 9.47
CA THR A 212 23.25 -7.45 9.18
C THR A 212 23.39 -8.62 10.16
N GLY A 213 22.72 -8.57 11.32
CA GLY A 213 22.99 -9.42 12.48
C GLY A 213 24.04 -8.86 13.46
N GLY A 214 24.74 -7.78 13.09
CA GLY A 214 25.81 -7.19 13.92
C GLY A 214 27.04 -8.10 14.02
N ILE A 215 27.61 -8.24 15.23
CA ILE A 215 28.73 -9.18 15.48
C ILE A 215 28.36 -10.61 15.09
N SER A 216 27.09 -10.99 15.30
CA SER A 216 26.55 -12.27 14.84
C SER A 216 26.07 -12.16 13.40
N LEU A 217 27.03 -11.94 12.48
CA LEU A 217 26.76 -11.64 11.08
C LEU A 217 25.91 -12.73 10.41
N LYS A 218 24.83 -12.32 9.73
CA LYS A 218 24.00 -13.23 8.93
C LYS A 218 24.79 -13.79 7.75
N PRO A 219 24.43 -14.99 7.24
CA PRO A 219 24.97 -15.48 5.97
C PRO A 219 24.67 -14.51 4.82
N ALA A 220 25.55 -14.47 3.82
CA ALA A 220 25.38 -13.59 2.66
C ALA A 220 24.09 -13.89 1.86
N GLN A 221 23.66 -15.16 1.86
CA GLN A 221 22.44 -15.58 1.19
C GLN A 221 21.22 -14.87 1.81
N LYS A 222 20.47 -14.13 0.98
CA LYS A 222 19.31 -13.30 1.37
C LYS A 222 19.62 -12.08 2.25
N MET A 223 20.89 -11.72 2.46
CA MET A 223 21.22 -10.48 3.18
C MET A 223 20.66 -9.23 2.46
N GLY A 224 20.57 -9.27 1.13
CA GLY A 224 19.92 -8.22 0.33
C GLY A 224 18.42 -8.04 0.62
N ASP A 225 17.75 -9.06 1.16
CA ASP A 225 16.33 -9.02 1.55
C ASP A 225 16.14 -8.49 2.99
N MET A 226 17.22 -8.19 3.73
CA MET A 226 17.17 -7.70 5.11
C MET A 226 16.92 -6.19 5.22
N LYS A 227 16.48 -5.56 4.13
CA LYS A 227 15.83 -4.25 4.18
C LYS A 227 14.42 -4.46 4.76
N ALA A 228 14.05 -3.69 5.78
CA ALA A 228 12.69 -3.67 6.30
C ALA A 228 11.74 -2.96 5.34
#